data_AF-A0A2U1LDW3-F1
#
_entry.id   AF-A0A2U1LDW3-F1
#
_cell.length_a   1.000
_cell.length_b   1.000
_cell.length_c   1.000
_cell.angle_alpha   90.00
_cell.angle_beta   90.00
_cell.angle_gamma   90.00
#
_symmetry.space_group_name_H-M   'P 1'
#
loop_
_entity.id
_entity.type
_entity.pdbx_description
1 polymer ?
#
loop_
_entity_poly.entity_id
_entity_poly.type
_entity_poly.pdbx_seq_one_letter_code
_entity_poly.pdbx_strand_id
1 'polypeptide(L)'
;MDGLVRLLELAYSSGSVYMSDVMHLGFRREVREEESWLSFLQGWCVYVGDRLAYLDAIIWELEFCSNRLSVAQFLVELRSGDDVVFADAIMYFKAIRNFEAEKLANLFLFLQASTAHVARRRQFAVRFSSV
;
A
#
# COMPACT_ATOMS: atom_id res chain seq x y z
N MET A 1 32.52 3.17 10.21
CA MET A 1 32.47 4.13 11.33
C MET A 1 31.05 4.24 11.91
N ASP A 2 30.01 4.11 11.08
CA ASP A 2 28.60 4.30 11.48
C ASP A 2 28.09 3.40 12.61
N GLY A 3 28.53 2.15 12.70
CA GLY A 3 28.07 1.22 13.74
C GLY A 3 28.51 1.61 15.15
N LEU A 4 29.73 2.11 15.32
CA LEU A 4 30.30 2.48 16.62
C LEU A 4 29.74 3.82 17.10
N VAL A 5 29.56 4.77 16.18
CA VAL A 5 28.88 6.05 16.44
C VAL A 5 27.43 5.80 16.88
N ARG A 6 26.70 4.93 16.16
CA ARG A 6 25.32 4.58 16.50
C ARG A 6 25.20 3.88 17.85
N LEU A 7 26.17 3.02 18.22
CA LEU A 7 26.22 2.41 19.55
C LEU A 7 26.49 3.43 20.67
N LEU A 8 27.40 4.39 20.44
CA LEU A 8 27.67 5.48 21.38
C LEU A 8 26.46 6.40 21.55
N GLU A 9 25.78 6.76 20.46
CA GLU A 9 24.52 7.51 20.51
C GLU A 9 23.45 6.78 21.31
N LEU A 10 23.30 5.47 21.10
CA LEU A 10 22.33 4.65 21.82
C LEU A 10 22.67 4.54 23.31
N ALA A 11 23.94 4.34 23.67
CA ALA A 11 24.40 4.29 25.06
C ALA A 11 24.22 5.63 25.78
N TYR A 12 24.50 6.74 25.10
CA TYR A 12 24.23 8.06 25.66
C TYR A 12 22.73 8.31 25.82
N SER A 13 21.92 7.93 24.82
CA SER A 13 20.47 8.12 24.83
C SER A 13 19.72 7.21 25.82
N SER A 14 20.26 6.02 26.12
CA SER A 14 19.70 5.13 27.13
C SER A 14 20.00 5.60 28.55
N GLY A 15 20.98 6.50 28.74
CA GLY A 15 21.48 6.89 30.05
C GLY A 15 22.15 5.74 30.82
N SER A 16 22.53 4.67 30.10
CA SER A 16 23.00 3.42 30.70
C SER A 16 24.21 2.86 29.95
N VAL A 17 25.16 2.31 30.72
CA VAL A 17 26.35 1.62 30.20
C VAL A 17 26.04 0.14 29.93
N TYR A 18 24.86 -0.35 30.33
CA TYR A 18 24.48 -1.74 30.13
C TYR A 18 24.10 -2.00 28.67
N MET A 19 24.71 -3.04 28.10
CA MET A 19 24.44 -3.45 26.73
C MET A 19 22.98 -3.86 26.52
N SER A 20 22.29 -4.37 27.55
CA SER A 20 20.86 -4.68 27.50
C SER A 20 20.03 -3.44 27.18
N ASP A 21 20.29 -2.31 27.85
CA ASP A 21 19.57 -1.05 27.63
C ASP A 21 19.86 -0.46 26.24
N VAL A 22 21.12 -0.52 25.80
CA VAL A 22 21.54 -0.11 24.45
C VAL A 22 20.80 -0.93 23.40
N MET A 23 20.74 -2.25 23.57
CA MET A 23 20.04 -3.15 22.65
C MET A 23 18.53 -2.93 22.68
N HIS A 24 17.93 -2.77 23.87
CA HIS A 24 16.52 -2.47 24.01
C HIS A 24 16.14 -1.19 23.27
N LEU A 25 16.91 -0.11 23.47
CA LEU A 25 16.68 1.18 22.80
C LEU A 25 16.90 1.08 21.29
N GLY A 26 17.95 0.37 20.86
CA GLY A 26 18.25 0.13 19.45
C GLY A 26 17.09 -0.55 18.72
N PHE A 27 16.61 -1.68 19.23
CA PHE A 27 15.48 -2.39 18.63
C PHE A 27 14.16 -1.63 18.74
N ARG A 28 13.94 -0.88 19.82
CA ARG A 28 12.76 0.00 19.93
C ARG A 28 12.74 1.07 18.84
N ARG A 29 13.91 1.65 18.51
CA ARG A 29 14.02 2.63 17.43
C ARG A 29 13.73 1.99 16.08
N GLU A 30 14.31 0.82 15.80
CA GLU A 30 14.03 0.08 14.56
C GLU A 30 12.54 -0.28 14.43
N VAL A 31 11.89 -0.73 15.51
CA VAL A 31 10.45 -0.99 15.52
C VAL A 31 9.66 0.26 15.18
N ARG A 32 10.00 1.43 15.74
CA ARG A 32 9.32 2.70 15.45
C ARG A 32 9.50 3.11 13.99
N GLU A 33 10.69 2.95 13.44
CA GLU A 33 10.98 3.24 12.02
C GLU A 33 10.13 2.31 11.12
N GLU A 34 10.03 1.02 11.45
CA GLU A 34 9.19 0.08 10.70
C GLU A 34 7.68 0.33 10.88
N GLU A 35 7.22 0.80 12.03
CA GLU A 35 5.83 1.19 12.26
C GLU A 35 5.40 2.38 11.38
N SER A 36 6.30 3.35 11.20
CA SER A 36 6.08 4.45 10.25
C SER A 36 5.96 3.92 8.83
N TRP A 37 6.80 2.96 8.44
CA TRP A 37 6.73 2.31 7.14
C TRP A 37 5.43 1.51 6.96
N LEU A 38 4.96 0.79 7.99
CA LEU A 38 3.67 0.09 7.96
C LEU A 38 2.50 1.05 7.74
N SER A 39 2.51 2.19 8.43
CA SER A 39 1.46 3.22 8.28
C SER A 39 1.46 3.77 6.85
N PHE A 40 2.64 3.99 6.27
CA PHE A 40 2.78 4.38 4.87
C PHE A 40 2.22 3.32 3.92
N LEU A 41 2.58 2.04 4.10
CA LEU A 41 2.05 0.93 3.28
C LEU A 41 0.53 0.80 3.37
N GLN A 42 -0.04 0.96 4.56
CA GLN A 42 -1.50 0.97 4.75
C GLN A 42 -2.15 2.09 3.96
N GLY A 43 -1.58 3.31 3.99
CA GLY A 43 -2.04 4.43 3.17
C GLY A 43 -2.02 4.10 1.67
N TRP A 44 -0.98 3.42 1.19
CA TRP A 44 -0.90 2.95 -0.20
C TRP A 44 -1.97 1.92 -0.55
N CYS A 45 -2.27 0.97 0.34
CA CYS A 45 -3.35 0.01 0.12
C CYS A 45 -4.71 0.73 -0.03
N VAL A 46 -5.00 1.71 0.83
CA VAL A 46 -6.23 2.51 0.74
C VAL A 46 -6.26 3.29 -0.58
N TYR A 47 -5.18 3.99 -0.92
CA TYR A 47 -5.10 4.76 -2.17
C TYR A 47 -5.34 3.92 -3.42
N VAL A 48 -4.71 2.73 -3.51
CA VAL A 48 -4.92 1.83 -4.65
C VAL A 48 -6.35 1.24 -4.63
N GLY A 49 -6.89 0.96 -3.45
CA GLY A 49 -8.29 0.54 -3.28
C GLY A 49 -9.29 1.58 -3.79
N ASP A 50 -9.10 2.86 -3.46
CA ASP A 50 -9.94 3.96 -3.95
C ASP A 50 -9.83 4.11 -5.47
N ARG A 51 -8.62 3.96 -6.02
CA ARG A 51 -8.40 3.98 -7.47
C ARG A 51 -9.14 2.84 -8.17
N LEU A 52 -9.19 1.64 -7.57
CA LEU A 52 -9.96 0.52 -8.12
C LEU A 52 -11.46 0.81 -8.13
N ALA A 53 -12.00 1.36 -7.04
CA ALA A 53 -13.40 1.75 -6.98
C ALA A 53 -13.75 2.79 -8.05
N TYR A 54 -12.86 3.77 -8.28
CA TYR A 54 -13.02 4.75 -9.36
C TYR A 54 -13.00 4.10 -10.75
N LEU A 55 -12.09 3.17 -11.00
CA LEU A 55 -12.02 2.44 -12.27
C LEU A 55 -13.26 1.56 -12.49
N ASP A 56 -13.73 0.87 -11.45
CA ASP A 56 -14.95 0.07 -11.50
C ASP A 56 -16.18 0.96 -11.83
N ALA A 57 -16.24 2.18 -11.28
CA ALA A 57 -17.29 3.14 -11.61
C ALA A 57 -17.24 3.60 -13.09
N ILE A 58 -16.05 3.96 -13.61
CA ILE A 58 -15.89 4.32 -15.03
C ILE A 58 -16.30 3.16 -15.94
N ILE A 59 -15.81 1.94 -15.65
CA ILE A 59 -16.14 0.76 -16.45
C ILE A 59 -17.65 0.54 -16.47
N TRP A 60 -18.30 0.64 -15.30
CA TRP A 60 -19.74 0.50 -15.19
C TRP A 60 -20.51 1.55 -15.99
N GLU A 61 -20.10 2.82 -15.93
CA GLU A 61 -20.72 3.90 -16.73
C GLU A 61 -20.54 3.67 -18.22
N LEU A 62 -19.35 3.25 -18.67
CA LEU A 62 -19.07 2.95 -20.07
C LEU A 62 -19.90 1.75 -20.56
N GLU A 63 -20.00 0.69 -19.76
CA GLU A 63 -20.83 -0.48 -20.07
C GLU A 63 -22.32 -0.09 -20.12
N PHE A 64 -22.77 0.75 -19.19
CA PHE A 64 -24.14 1.26 -19.18
C PHE A 64 -24.46 2.08 -20.43
N CYS A 65 -23.56 2.99 -20.82
CA CYS A 65 -23.68 3.80 -22.04
C CYS A 65 -23.68 2.92 -23.29
N SER A 66 -22.75 1.97 -23.38
CA SER A 66 -22.66 1.01 -24.49
C SER A 66 -23.94 0.20 -24.65
N ASN A 67 -24.50 -0.31 -23.55
CA ASN A 67 -25.77 -1.06 -23.58
C ASN A 67 -26.99 -0.22 -23.98
N ARG A 68 -26.88 1.12 -23.91
CA ARG A 68 -27.94 2.06 -24.30
C ARG A 68 -27.60 2.85 -25.56
N LEU A 69 -26.65 2.38 -26.37
CA LEU A 69 -26.19 3.02 -27.61
C LEU A 69 -27.34 3.41 -28.54
N SER A 70 -28.40 2.61 -28.66
CA SER A 70 -29.57 2.94 -29.49
C SER A 70 -30.39 4.14 -28.99
N VAL A 71 -30.50 4.30 -27.67
CA VAL A 71 -31.15 5.45 -27.04
C VAL A 71 -30.23 6.67 -27.09
N ALA A 72 -28.93 6.45 -26.91
CA ALA A 72 -27.92 7.49 -26.98
C ALA A 72 -27.76 8.03 -28.41
N GLN A 73 -27.79 7.20 -29.45
CA GLN A 73 -27.81 7.61 -30.86
C GLN A 73 -29.01 8.48 -31.22
N PHE A 74 -30.12 8.30 -30.52
CA PHE A 74 -31.33 9.10 -30.72
C PHE A 74 -31.27 10.45 -29.98
N LEU A 75 -30.59 10.51 -28.81
CA LEU A 75 -30.50 11.72 -27.97
C LEU A 75 -29.23 12.55 -28.23
N VAL A 76 -28.19 11.96 -28.79
CA VAL A 76 -26.86 12.52 -29.04
C VAL A 76 -26.41 12.07 -30.43
N GLU A 77 -25.71 12.92 -31.19
CA GLU A 77 -25.17 12.60 -32.52
C GLU A 77 -24.03 11.57 -32.48
N LEU A 78 -24.27 10.37 -31.93
CA LEU A 78 -23.32 9.26 -32.01
C LEU A 78 -23.15 8.85 -33.47
N ARG A 79 -21.90 8.79 -33.90
CA ARG A 79 -21.50 8.42 -35.26
C ARG A 79 -21.39 6.91 -35.38
N SER A 80 -21.48 6.42 -36.61
CA SER A 80 -21.13 5.02 -36.91
C SER A 80 -19.68 4.76 -36.48
N GLY A 81 -19.45 3.76 -35.63
CA GLY A 81 -18.13 3.39 -35.11
C GLY A 81 -17.88 3.81 -33.65
N ASP A 82 -18.76 4.59 -33.04
CA ASP A 82 -18.62 4.95 -31.61
C ASP A 82 -18.78 3.72 -30.69
N ASP A 83 -19.49 2.68 -31.14
CA ASP A 83 -19.58 1.38 -30.48
C ASP A 83 -18.20 0.70 -30.32
N VAL A 84 -17.35 0.81 -31.34
CA VAL A 84 -15.96 0.33 -31.28
C VAL A 84 -15.15 1.14 -30.28
N VAL A 85 -15.33 2.47 -30.25
CA VAL A 85 -14.66 3.34 -29.28
C VAL A 85 -15.05 2.99 -27.84
N PHE A 86 -16.33 2.71 -27.57
CA PHE A 86 -16.77 2.23 -26.26
C PHE A 86 -16.15 0.88 -25.90
N ALA A 87 -16.15 -0.08 -26.83
CA ALA A 87 -15.56 -1.39 -26.60
C ALA A 87 -14.06 -1.30 -26.28
N ASP A 88 -13.31 -0.49 -27.04
CA ASP A 88 -11.89 -0.25 -26.81
C ASP A 88 -11.63 0.45 -25.47
N ALA A 89 -12.43 1.46 -25.12
CA ALA A 89 -12.32 2.14 -23.83
C ALA A 89 -12.59 1.20 -22.66
N ILE A 90 -13.65 0.38 -22.72
CA ILE A 90 -13.97 -0.62 -21.70
C ILE A 90 -12.81 -1.61 -21.55
N MET A 91 -12.27 -2.12 -22.66
CA MET A 91 -11.15 -3.06 -22.64
C MET A 91 -9.89 -2.42 -22.02
N TYR A 92 -9.59 -1.18 -22.39
CA TYR A 92 -8.46 -0.42 -21.85
C TYR A 92 -8.58 -0.22 -20.33
N PHE A 93 -9.74 0.26 -19.85
CA PHE A 93 -9.94 0.46 -18.41
C PHE A 93 -9.94 -0.86 -17.64
N LYS A 94 -10.51 -1.95 -18.18
CA LYS A 94 -10.41 -3.29 -17.58
C LYS A 94 -8.98 -3.77 -17.44
N ALA A 95 -8.12 -3.51 -18.42
CA ALA A 95 -6.71 -3.86 -18.35
C ALA A 95 -5.99 -3.11 -17.22
N ILE A 96 -6.20 -1.79 -17.10
CA ILE A 96 -5.63 -0.98 -16.00
C ILE A 96 -6.17 -1.44 -14.65
N ARG A 97 -7.48 -1.69 -14.57
CA ARG A 97 -8.14 -2.15 -13.35
C ARG A 97 -7.56 -3.49 -12.88
N ASN A 98 -7.35 -4.43 -13.79
CA ASN A 98 -6.74 -5.72 -13.45
C ASN A 98 -5.30 -5.57 -12.94
N PHE A 99 -4.51 -4.71 -13.58
CA PHE A 99 -3.16 -4.39 -13.11
C PHE A 99 -3.14 -3.78 -11.70
N GLU A 100 -4.00 -2.80 -11.42
CA GLU A 100 -4.11 -2.21 -10.08
C GLU A 100 -4.63 -3.21 -9.04
N ALA A 101 -5.50 -4.16 -9.43
CA ALA A 101 -6.00 -5.20 -8.54
C ALA A 101 -4.90 -6.18 -8.13
N GLU A 102 -4.07 -6.61 -9.08
CA GLU A 102 -2.89 -7.43 -8.80
C GLU A 102 -1.88 -6.69 -7.91
N LYS A 103 -1.63 -5.41 -8.20
CA LYS A 103 -0.78 -4.55 -7.38
C LYS A 103 -1.30 -4.46 -5.94
N LEU A 104 -2.60 -4.27 -5.74
CA LEU A 104 -3.21 -4.20 -4.41
C LEU A 104 -3.05 -5.53 -3.66
N ALA A 105 -3.26 -6.67 -4.34
CA ALA A 105 -3.04 -7.99 -3.74
C ALA A 105 -1.60 -8.16 -3.26
N ASN A 106 -0.62 -7.75 -4.08
CA ASN A 106 0.80 -7.78 -3.71
C ASN A 106 1.12 -6.84 -2.54
N LEU A 107 0.52 -5.65 -2.50
CA LEU A 107 0.68 -4.72 -1.38
C LEU A 107 0.14 -5.32 -0.07
N PHE A 108 -1.00 -6.02 -0.09
CA PHE A 108 -1.53 -6.70 1.09
C PHE A 108 -0.61 -7.82 1.58
N LEU A 109 -0.05 -8.63 0.68
CA LEU A 109 0.93 -9.66 1.04
C LEU A 109 2.18 -9.04 1.69
N PHE A 110 2.68 -7.95 1.11
CA PHE A 110 3.83 -7.23 1.67
C PHE A 110 3.52 -6.64 3.05
N LEU A 111 2.36 -5.99 3.20
CA LEU A 111 1.90 -5.43 4.47
C LEU A 111 1.77 -6.52 5.56
N GLN A 112 1.23 -7.68 5.22
CA GLN A 112 1.12 -8.81 6.14
C GLN A 112 2.50 -9.32 6.58
N ALA A 113 3.43 -9.48 5.63
CA ALA A 113 4.80 -9.91 5.92
C ALA A 113 5.54 -8.89 6.80
N SER A 114 5.44 -7.59 6.50
CA SER A 114 6.01 -6.51 7.30
C SER A 114 5.40 -6.47 8.70
N THR A 115 4.09 -6.66 8.83
CA THR A 115 3.41 -6.69 10.14
C THR A 115 3.92 -7.84 11.00
N ALA A 116 4.04 -9.04 10.43
CA ALA A 116 4.59 -10.20 11.11
C ALA A 116 6.07 -10.01 11.50
N HIS A 117 6.84 -9.29 10.67
CA HIS A 117 8.23 -8.95 10.96
C HIS A 117 8.35 -7.98 12.14
N VAL A 118 7.59 -6.88 12.14
CA VAL A 118 7.55 -5.91 13.25
C VAL A 118 7.12 -6.57 14.54
N ALA A 119 6.12 -7.45 14.51
CA ALA A 119 5.67 -8.20 15.67
C ALA A 119 6.80 -9.05 16.27
N ARG A 120 7.58 -9.75 15.42
CA ARG A 120 8.75 -10.53 15.86
C ARG A 120 9.84 -9.64 16.46
N ARG A 121 10.12 -8.48 15.86
CA ARG A 121 11.09 -7.51 16.42
C ARG A 121 10.65 -6.95 17.77
N ARG A 122 9.37 -6.63 17.95
CA ARG A 122 8.82 -6.23 19.25
C ARG A 122 9.05 -7.31 20.30
N GLN A 123 8.73 -8.57 19.98
CA GLN A 123 8.97 -9.69 20.90
C GLN A 123 10.45 -9.86 21.25
N PHE A 124 11.34 -9.64 20.28
CA PHE A 124 12.78 -9.69 20.51
C PHE A 124 13.25 -8.55 21.43
N ALA A 125 12.77 -7.32 21.19
CA ALA A 125 13.10 -6.14 21.99
C ALA A 125 12.71 -6.29 23.48
N VAL A 126 11.57 -6.94 23.77
CA VAL A 126 11.10 -7.22 25.15
C VAL A 126 12.06 -8.09 25.94
N ARG A 127 12.88 -8.94 25.28
CA ARG A 127 13.88 -9.76 25.97
C ARG A 127 14.93 -8.93 26.71
N PHE A 128 15.12 -7.68 26.30
CA PHE A 128 16.11 -6.77 26.88
C PHE A 128 15.52 -5.82 27.94
N SER A 129 14.19 -5.75 28.10
CA SER A 129 13.53 -4.87 29.10
C SER A 129 13.31 -5.52 30.47
N SER A 130 13.77 -6.75 30.66
CA SER A 130 13.55 -7.55 31.89
C SER A 130 14.86 -7.92 32.60
N VAL A 131 15.97 -7.31 32.20
CA VAL A 131 17.32 -7.51 32.75
C VAL A 131 17.76 -6.26 33.47
#